data_AF-A0A1V9VD75-F1
#
_entry.id   AF-A0A1V9VD75-F1
#
_cell.length_a   1.000
_cell.length_b   1.000
_cell.length_c   1.000
_cell.angle_alpha   90.00
_cell.angle_beta   90.00
_cell.angle_gamma   90.00
#
_symmetry.space_group_name_H-M   'P 1'
#
loop_
_entity.id
_entity.type
_entity.pdbx_description
1 polymer ?
#
loop_
_entity_poly.entity_id
_entity_poly.type
_entity_poly.pdbx_seq_one_letter_code
_entity_poly.pdbx_strand_id
1 'polypeptide(L)'
;MQIANLNINLPQKKEEEFLKIDFTSLFDFDFKEHKTLDFALDLESIKDDEVYDSKLFSIANSFDNSKRVLTISENLEKPLIIVNKLKNSETLYTNNLLIKVKDGVKASVIEVFTSNLNNSTILANRTIEVEKNSSLEYVKIQDITISNSLIFSCKAKQDDKSNLEISNFEFGDGFCVNSFENKI
;
A
#
# COMPACT_ATOMS: atom_id res chain seq x y z
N MET A 1 15.96 -14.01 -2.54
CA MET A 1 16.04 -12.55 -2.41
C MET A 1 15.61 -12.13 -1.02
N GLN A 2 16.46 -11.45 -0.25
CA GLN A 2 16.14 -10.99 1.11
C GLN A 2 15.99 -9.47 1.15
N ILE A 3 15.04 -8.96 1.92
CA ILE A 3 14.87 -7.51 2.15
C ILE A 3 16.05 -6.96 2.97
N ALA A 4 16.61 -7.76 3.88
CA ALA A 4 17.77 -7.39 4.70
C ALA A 4 19.01 -6.97 3.87
N ASN A 5 19.11 -7.44 2.62
CA ASN A 5 20.25 -7.16 1.74
C ASN A 5 20.05 -5.92 0.85
N LEU A 6 18.94 -5.19 1.01
CA LEU A 6 18.71 -3.95 0.28
C LEU A 6 19.64 -2.84 0.77
N ASN A 7 20.17 -2.05 -0.18
CA ASN A 7 21.00 -0.89 0.15
C ASN A 7 20.14 0.34 0.50
N ILE A 8 19.25 0.20 1.49
CA ILE A 8 18.36 1.25 1.99
C ILE A 8 18.39 1.28 3.52
N ASN A 9 17.92 2.39 4.11
CA ASN A 9 17.80 2.51 5.55
C ASN A 9 16.53 1.80 6.05
N LEU A 10 16.66 0.49 6.33
CA LEU A 10 15.55 -0.32 6.84
C LEU A 10 15.10 0.12 8.26
N PRO A 11 13.82 -0.10 8.63
CA PRO A 11 13.33 0.05 10.00
C PRO A 11 14.17 -0.70 11.03
N GLN A 12 14.57 -0.02 12.10
CA GLN A 12 15.35 -0.61 13.20
C GLN A 12 14.62 -0.54 14.54
N LYS A 13 14.72 -1.59 15.36
CA LYS A 13 14.11 -1.66 16.72
C LYS A 13 14.56 -0.54 17.67
N LYS A 14 15.65 0.17 17.38
CA LYS A 14 16.10 1.31 18.19
C LYS A 14 15.30 2.59 17.94
N GLU A 15 14.50 2.61 16.89
CA GLU A 15 13.68 3.76 16.49
C GLU A 15 12.31 3.67 17.14
N GLU A 16 11.81 4.79 17.65
CA GLU A 16 10.57 4.84 18.43
C GLU A 16 9.36 4.28 17.66
N GLU A 17 9.25 4.60 16.36
CA GLU A 17 8.20 4.10 15.46
C GLU A 17 8.18 2.56 15.34
N PHE A 18 9.34 1.91 15.46
CA PHE A 18 9.51 0.48 15.17
C PHE A 18 9.90 -0.36 16.40
N LEU A 19 9.97 0.24 17.59
CA LEU A 19 10.48 -0.39 18.81
C LEU A 19 9.76 -1.71 19.16
N LYS A 20 8.46 -1.76 18.91
CA LYS A 20 7.60 -2.92 19.23
C LYS A 20 7.35 -3.85 18.03
N ILE A 21 7.96 -3.58 16.88
CA ILE A 21 7.72 -4.33 15.65
C ILE A 21 8.91 -5.24 15.38
N ASP A 22 8.63 -6.52 15.14
CA ASP A 22 9.67 -7.49 14.78
C ASP A 22 9.67 -7.79 13.28
N PHE A 23 10.51 -7.07 12.54
CA PHE A 23 10.69 -7.28 11.11
C PHE A 23 11.63 -8.45 10.77
N THR A 24 12.29 -9.09 11.75
CA THR A 24 13.40 -10.03 11.51
C THR A 24 12.98 -11.17 10.58
N SER A 25 11.87 -11.84 10.89
CA SER A 25 11.35 -12.95 10.08
C SER A 25 11.01 -12.54 8.65
N LEU A 26 10.55 -11.30 8.45
CA LEU A 26 10.24 -10.77 7.14
C LEU A 26 11.51 -10.38 6.36
N PHE A 27 12.45 -9.70 7.02
CA PHE A 27 13.63 -9.17 6.36
C PHE A 27 14.64 -10.24 5.97
N ASP A 28 14.78 -11.26 6.81
CA ASP A 28 15.71 -12.38 6.61
C ASP A 28 15.13 -13.49 5.73
N PHE A 29 13.84 -13.45 5.40
CA PHE A 29 13.24 -14.45 4.53
C PHE A 29 13.81 -14.38 3.11
N ASP A 30 14.19 -15.54 2.57
CA ASP A 30 14.76 -15.65 1.23
C ASP A 30 13.67 -15.95 0.19
N PHE A 31 13.04 -14.89 -0.35
CA PHE A 31 12.00 -15.01 -1.38
C PHE A 31 12.55 -15.61 -2.67
N LYS A 32 11.78 -16.52 -3.30
CA LYS A 32 12.15 -17.16 -4.57
C LYS A 32 12.11 -16.18 -5.75
N GLU A 33 11.19 -15.22 -5.71
CA GLU A 33 11.01 -14.24 -6.76
C GLU A 33 10.37 -12.94 -6.23
N HIS A 34 10.51 -11.87 -7.02
CA HIS A 34 9.79 -10.60 -6.85
C HIS A 34 8.82 -10.41 -8.03
N LYS A 35 7.64 -9.85 -7.76
CA LYS A 35 6.64 -9.47 -8.78
C LYS A 35 5.98 -8.14 -8.44
N THR A 36 5.68 -7.35 -9.46
CA THR A 36 4.67 -6.31 -9.33
C THR A 36 3.27 -6.95 -9.44
N LEU A 37 2.41 -6.69 -8.46
CA LEU A 37 1.02 -7.15 -8.49
C LEU A 37 0.20 -6.19 -9.35
N ASP A 38 -0.28 -6.69 -10.49
CA ASP A 38 -1.12 -5.91 -11.40
C ASP A 38 -2.53 -5.70 -10.85
N PHE A 39 -3.11 -4.55 -11.20
CA PHE A 39 -4.52 -4.26 -10.97
C PHE A 39 -5.36 -4.85 -12.12
N ALA A 40 -6.58 -5.27 -11.82
CA ALA A 40 -7.53 -5.68 -12.86
C ALA A 40 -8.01 -4.51 -13.75
N LEU A 41 -7.69 -3.28 -13.33
CA LEU A 41 -7.94 -2.05 -14.07
C LEU A 41 -6.75 -1.76 -15.00
N ASP A 42 -7.04 -1.28 -16.20
CA ASP A 42 -6.01 -0.77 -17.12
C ASP A 42 -5.56 0.62 -16.66
N LEU A 43 -4.48 0.66 -15.88
CA LEU A 43 -3.97 1.87 -15.24
C LEU A 43 -2.62 2.24 -15.83
N GLU A 44 -2.46 3.52 -16.15
CA GLU A 44 -1.17 4.07 -16.57
C GLU A 44 -0.13 3.95 -15.46
N SER A 45 1.11 3.74 -15.88
CA SER A 45 2.26 3.68 -14.98
C SER A 45 3.08 4.96 -15.07
N ILE A 46 3.32 5.59 -13.92
CA ILE A 46 4.25 6.71 -13.81
C ILE A 46 5.40 6.35 -12.87
N LYS A 47 6.51 7.07 -12.98
CA LYS A 47 7.61 6.98 -12.02
C LYS A 47 7.17 7.55 -10.67
N ASP A 48 7.60 6.93 -9.59
CA ASP A 48 7.42 7.44 -8.24
C ASP A 48 8.63 8.27 -7.81
N ASP A 49 8.51 9.59 -7.96
CA ASP A 49 9.52 10.58 -7.55
C ASP A 49 9.13 11.27 -6.22
N GLU A 50 8.17 10.74 -5.48
CA GLU A 50 7.74 11.29 -4.19
C GLU A 50 8.79 11.09 -3.10
N VAL A 51 8.87 12.07 -2.20
CA VAL A 51 9.60 11.96 -0.95
C VAL A 51 8.61 11.60 0.16
N TYR A 52 8.86 10.49 0.83
CA TYR A 52 8.04 9.95 1.92
C TYR A 52 8.74 10.17 3.26
N ASP A 53 7.97 10.43 4.31
CA ASP A 53 8.52 10.61 5.67
C ASP A 53 8.85 9.24 6.28
N SER A 54 7.96 8.26 6.10
CA SER A 54 8.15 6.88 6.53
C SER A 54 9.07 6.15 5.56
N LYS A 55 10.11 5.56 6.14
CA LYS A 55 11.03 4.65 5.45
C LYS A 55 10.37 3.37 4.93
N LEU A 56 9.16 3.02 5.38
CA LEU A 56 8.44 1.83 4.88
C LEU A 56 8.16 1.91 3.38
N PHE A 57 7.88 3.11 2.85
CA PHE A 57 7.73 3.32 1.41
C PHE A 57 8.97 2.92 0.60
N SER A 58 10.16 3.19 1.16
CA SER A 58 11.43 2.92 0.47
C SER A 58 11.68 1.43 0.25
N ILE A 59 11.07 0.55 1.06
CA ILE A 59 11.18 -0.89 0.88
C ILE A 59 10.54 -1.29 -0.45
N ALA A 60 9.28 -0.93 -0.70
CA ALA A 60 8.62 -1.24 -1.97
C ALA A 60 9.32 -0.55 -3.15
N ASN A 61 9.66 0.74 -3.00
CA ASN A 61 10.28 1.54 -4.06
C ASN A 61 11.68 1.07 -4.45
N SER A 62 12.36 0.29 -3.60
CA SER A 62 13.64 -0.35 -3.93
C SER A 62 13.51 -1.48 -4.95
N PHE A 63 12.32 -2.09 -5.07
CA PHE A 63 12.01 -3.15 -6.03
C PHE A 63 11.19 -2.66 -7.22
N ASP A 64 10.29 -1.71 -7.01
CA ASP A 64 9.46 -1.11 -8.05
C ASP A 64 9.27 0.38 -7.75
N ASN A 65 9.96 1.23 -8.53
CA ASN A 65 9.88 2.68 -8.40
C ASN A 65 8.82 3.30 -9.31
N SER A 66 7.85 2.51 -9.77
CA SER A 66 6.67 2.98 -10.50
C SER A 66 5.43 2.93 -9.62
N LYS A 67 4.42 3.70 -9.98
CA LYS A 67 3.07 3.63 -9.41
C LYS A 67 2.03 3.67 -10.52
N ARG A 68 0.98 2.87 -10.33
CA ARG A 68 -0.19 2.89 -11.20
C ARG A 68 -1.10 4.05 -10.82
N VAL A 69 -1.75 4.69 -11.79
CA VAL A 69 -2.56 5.89 -11.56
C VAL A 69 -4.03 5.59 -11.78
N LEU A 70 -4.81 5.65 -10.70
CA LEU A 70 -6.26 5.65 -10.73
C LEU A 70 -6.75 7.09 -10.60
N THR A 71 -7.35 7.63 -11.67
CA THR A 71 -7.98 8.96 -11.63
C THR A 71 -9.50 8.83 -11.60
N ILE A 72 -10.13 9.44 -10.62
CA ILE A 72 -11.58 9.50 -10.44
C ILE A 72 -12.02 10.93 -10.75
N SER A 73 -12.50 11.13 -11.98
CA SER A 73 -12.87 12.45 -12.52
C SER A 73 -14.36 12.76 -12.40
N GLU A 74 -15.18 11.79 -11.98
CA GLU A 74 -16.62 11.91 -11.84
C GLU A 74 -17.09 11.22 -10.58
N ASN A 75 -18.25 11.62 -10.06
CA ASN A 75 -18.84 11.01 -8.87
C ASN A 75 -19.09 9.52 -9.11
N LEU A 76 -18.76 8.70 -8.11
CA LEU A 76 -19.07 7.28 -8.16
C LEU A 76 -20.40 7.01 -7.45
N GLU A 77 -21.38 6.46 -8.17
CA GLU A 77 -22.65 6.01 -7.57
C GLU A 77 -22.49 4.74 -6.73
N LYS A 78 -21.43 3.97 -7.00
CA LYS A 78 -21.10 2.72 -6.31
C LYS A 78 -19.60 2.70 -6.00
N PRO A 79 -19.18 2.02 -4.92
CA PRO A 79 -17.76 1.91 -4.61
C PRO A 79 -16.98 1.23 -5.73
N LEU A 80 -15.80 1.75 -6.04
CA LEU A 80 -14.82 1.05 -6.86
C LEU A 80 -14.17 -0.04 -6.01
N ILE A 81 -14.22 -1.29 -6.47
CA ILE A 81 -13.64 -2.42 -5.73
C ILE A 81 -12.31 -2.82 -6.37
N ILE A 82 -11.24 -2.81 -5.58
CA ILE A 82 -9.91 -3.27 -5.97
C ILE A 82 -9.59 -4.54 -5.17
N VAL A 83 -9.26 -5.63 -5.87
CA VAL A 83 -8.93 -6.92 -5.21
C VAL A 83 -7.49 -7.31 -5.51
N ASN A 84 -6.68 -7.32 -4.47
CA ASN A 84 -5.29 -7.76 -4.48
C ASN A 84 -5.22 -9.20 -3.96
N LYS A 85 -5.12 -10.15 -4.89
CA LYS A 85 -5.01 -11.57 -4.58
C LYS A 85 -3.67 -12.12 -5.07
N LEU A 86 -2.92 -12.73 -4.15
CA LEU A 86 -1.64 -13.34 -4.49
C LEU A 86 -1.81 -14.60 -5.34
N LYS A 87 -0.80 -14.91 -6.16
CA LYS A 87 -0.80 -16.07 -7.08
C LYS A 87 0.29 -17.10 -6.76
N ASN A 88 1.42 -16.69 -6.19
CA ASN A 88 2.58 -17.54 -5.92
C ASN A 88 3.04 -17.45 -4.45
N SER A 89 3.42 -18.59 -3.88
CA SER A 89 4.05 -18.69 -2.55
C SER A 89 5.51 -18.23 -2.61
N GLU A 90 6.10 -17.92 -1.45
CA GLU A 90 7.52 -17.54 -1.31
C GLU A 90 7.90 -16.36 -2.21
N THR A 91 6.94 -15.45 -2.47
CA THR A 91 7.07 -14.35 -3.42
C THR A 91 6.94 -13.01 -2.71
N LEU A 92 7.82 -12.07 -3.06
CA LEU A 92 7.72 -10.67 -2.67
C LEU A 92 6.91 -9.90 -3.72
N TYR A 93 5.81 -9.30 -3.32
CA TYR A 93 4.96 -8.49 -4.19
C TYR A 93 5.11 -7.01 -3.92
N THR A 94 5.37 -6.21 -4.95
CA THR A 94 5.18 -4.75 -4.90
C THR A 94 3.84 -4.37 -5.49
N ASN A 95 3.18 -3.38 -4.92
CA ASN A 95 1.88 -2.92 -5.40
C ASN A 95 1.69 -1.44 -5.07
N ASN A 96 2.09 -0.57 -6.00
CA ASN A 96 2.12 0.88 -5.80
C ASN A 96 0.98 1.55 -6.58
N LEU A 97 0.14 2.33 -5.90
CA LEU A 97 -1.04 2.96 -6.48
C LEU A 97 -1.15 4.42 -6.05
N LEU A 98 -1.40 5.29 -7.03
CA LEU A 98 -1.81 6.67 -6.85
C LEU A 98 -3.29 6.80 -7.15
N ILE A 99 -4.08 7.23 -6.17
CA ILE A 99 -5.51 7.51 -6.30
C ILE A 99 -5.68 9.02 -6.35
N LYS A 100 -6.21 9.55 -7.45
CA LYS A 100 -6.50 10.98 -7.63
C LYS A 100 -8.01 11.21 -7.69
N VAL A 101 -8.52 12.01 -6.78
CA VAL A 101 -9.93 12.44 -6.76
C VAL A 101 -9.99 13.90 -7.16
N LYS A 102 -10.70 14.18 -8.26
CA LYS A 102 -10.76 15.53 -8.86
C LYS A 102 -11.64 16.50 -8.08
N ASP A 103 -11.43 17.81 -8.30
CA ASP A 103 -12.19 18.88 -7.64
C ASP A 103 -13.71 18.62 -7.69
N GLY A 104 -14.35 18.70 -6.53
CA GLY A 104 -15.79 18.48 -6.37
C GLY A 104 -16.28 17.03 -6.52
N VAL A 105 -15.40 16.06 -6.77
CA VAL A 105 -15.77 14.65 -6.93
C VAL A 105 -16.00 13.97 -5.59
N LYS A 106 -17.03 13.12 -5.51
CA LYS A 106 -17.32 12.23 -4.38
C LYS A 106 -17.18 10.78 -4.81
N ALA A 107 -16.37 10.02 -4.09
CA ALA A 107 -16.08 8.63 -4.43
C ALA A 107 -15.90 7.77 -3.18
N SER A 108 -16.19 6.47 -3.33
CA SER A 108 -15.80 5.44 -2.36
C SER A 108 -14.96 4.39 -3.08
N VAL A 109 -13.88 3.95 -2.43
CA VAL A 109 -12.99 2.89 -2.92
C VAL A 109 -12.90 1.82 -1.83
N ILE A 110 -13.16 0.57 -2.19
CA ILE A 110 -12.96 -0.59 -1.30
C ILE A 110 -11.80 -1.41 -1.86
N GLU A 111 -10.72 -1.51 -1.10
CA GLU A 111 -9.55 -2.27 -1.47
C GLU A 111 -9.38 -3.48 -0.55
N VAL A 112 -9.25 -4.66 -1.16
CA VAL A 112 -9.22 -5.95 -0.48
C VAL A 112 -7.88 -6.62 -0.72
N PHE A 113 -7.14 -6.95 0.34
CA PHE A 113 -5.91 -7.74 0.31
C PHE A 113 -6.18 -9.13 0.87
N THR A 114 -5.99 -10.16 0.06
CA THR A 114 -6.17 -11.55 0.50
C THR A 114 -5.00 -12.42 0.06
N SER A 115 -4.58 -13.31 0.95
CA SER A 115 -3.58 -14.33 0.62
C SER A 115 -3.92 -15.65 1.28
N ASN A 116 -4.13 -16.68 0.45
CA ASN A 116 -4.22 -18.07 0.90
C ASN A 116 -2.93 -18.84 0.64
N LEU A 117 -1.84 -18.12 0.36
CA LEU A 117 -0.53 -18.69 0.01
C LEU A 117 0.36 -18.80 1.25
N ASN A 118 1.62 -19.18 1.06
CA ASN A 118 2.57 -19.31 2.16
C ASN A 118 3.83 -18.51 1.89
N ASN A 119 4.38 -17.90 2.94
CA ASN A 119 5.67 -17.22 2.94
C ASN A 119 5.77 -16.10 1.88
N SER A 120 4.64 -15.46 1.55
CA SER A 120 4.60 -14.35 0.59
C SER A 120 4.35 -13.04 1.30
N THR A 121 4.90 -11.96 0.75
CA THR A 121 4.78 -10.61 1.31
C THR A 121 4.21 -9.66 0.29
N ILE A 122 3.33 -8.76 0.73
CA ILE A 122 2.85 -7.61 -0.04
C ILE A 122 3.49 -6.35 0.53
N LEU A 123 4.15 -5.59 -0.34
CA LEU A 123 4.62 -4.24 -0.09
C LEU A 123 3.72 -3.29 -0.89
N ALA A 124 2.73 -2.69 -0.21
CA ALA A 124 1.71 -1.87 -0.83
C ALA A 124 1.90 -0.39 -0.47
N ASN A 125 2.33 0.43 -1.44
CA ASN A 125 2.37 1.87 -1.29
C ASN A 125 1.13 2.52 -1.89
N ARG A 126 0.49 3.41 -1.13
CA ARG A 126 -0.63 4.25 -1.58
C ARG A 126 -0.23 5.71 -1.50
N THR A 127 -0.48 6.44 -2.57
CA THR A 127 -0.60 7.90 -2.53
C THR A 127 -2.05 8.25 -2.83
N ILE A 128 -2.67 9.06 -1.99
CA ILE A 128 -4.04 9.53 -2.17
C ILE A 128 -3.98 11.05 -2.32
N GLU A 129 -4.46 11.56 -3.44
CA GLU A 129 -4.57 13.00 -3.72
C GLU A 129 -6.06 13.36 -3.83
N VAL A 130 -6.53 14.16 -2.88
CA VAL A 130 -7.93 14.60 -2.79
C VAL A 130 -7.97 16.11 -3.05
N GLU A 131 -8.38 16.49 -4.27
CA GLU A 131 -8.44 17.89 -4.71
C GLU A 131 -9.55 18.67 -3.95
N LYS A 132 -9.64 19.97 -4.21
CA LYS A 132 -10.57 20.88 -3.51
C LYS A 132 -12.01 20.38 -3.56
N ASN A 133 -12.77 20.67 -2.50
CA ASN A 133 -14.21 20.35 -2.40
C ASN A 133 -14.59 18.87 -2.67
N SER A 134 -13.62 17.97 -2.75
CA SER A 134 -13.82 16.57 -3.11
C SER A 134 -13.82 15.70 -1.85
N SER A 135 -14.42 14.51 -1.93
CA SER A 135 -14.53 13.58 -0.81
C SER A 135 -14.20 12.17 -1.24
N LEU A 136 -13.31 11.53 -0.50
CA LEU A 136 -12.99 10.12 -0.67
C LEU A 136 -13.27 9.36 0.62
N GLU A 137 -14.04 8.29 0.50
CA GLU A 137 -14.07 7.20 1.48
C GLU A 137 -13.21 6.05 0.95
N TYR A 138 -12.12 5.74 1.64
CA TYR A 138 -11.22 4.65 1.30
C TYR A 138 -11.29 3.57 2.37
N VAL A 139 -11.80 2.41 1.99
CA VAL A 139 -11.93 1.25 2.87
C VAL A 139 -10.87 0.23 2.48
N LYS A 140 -9.96 -0.05 3.40
CA LYS A 140 -9.00 -1.15 3.28
C LYS A 140 -9.47 -2.34 4.10
N ILE A 141 -9.52 -3.51 3.48
CA ILE A 141 -9.82 -4.79 4.12
C ILE A 141 -8.64 -5.72 3.85
N GLN A 142 -8.15 -6.38 4.87
CA GLN A 142 -7.10 -7.41 4.71
C GLN A 142 -7.51 -8.71 5.40
N ASP A 143 -7.11 -9.84 4.81
CA ASP A 143 -7.11 -11.17 5.43
C ASP A 143 -5.78 -11.86 5.06
N ILE A 144 -4.79 -11.71 5.94
CA ILE A 144 -3.41 -12.18 5.73
C ILE A 144 -3.15 -13.35 6.69
N THR A 145 -2.86 -14.53 6.14
CA THR A 145 -2.61 -15.73 6.94
C THR A 145 -1.22 -15.72 7.61
N ILE A 146 -1.04 -16.55 8.66
CA ILE A 146 0.12 -16.56 9.57
C ILE A 146 1.51 -16.59 8.91
N SER A 147 1.63 -17.22 7.75
CA SER A 147 2.90 -17.35 7.02
C SER A 147 3.15 -16.20 6.03
N ASN A 148 2.23 -15.26 5.88
CA ASN A 148 2.34 -14.15 4.96
C ASN A 148 2.53 -12.82 5.69
N SER A 149 2.88 -11.79 4.92
CA SER A 149 3.05 -10.45 5.47
C SER A 149 2.48 -9.36 4.57
N LEU A 150 2.09 -8.25 5.17
CA LEU A 150 1.66 -7.03 4.48
C LEU A 150 2.33 -5.81 5.14
N ILE A 151 3.15 -5.10 4.38
CA ILE A 151 3.53 -3.72 4.71
C ILE A 151 2.68 -2.82 3.83
N PHE A 152 1.77 -2.08 4.44
CA PHE A 152 0.93 -1.09 3.78
C PHE A 152 1.36 0.31 4.23
N SER A 153 1.78 1.14 3.28
CA SER A 153 2.19 2.52 3.54
C SER A 153 1.30 3.44 2.73
N CYS A 154 0.62 4.40 3.37
CA CYS A 154 -0.31 5.30 2.72
C CYS A 154 0.03 6.75 3.04
N LYS A 155 0.18 7.57 1.99
CA LYS A 155 0.38 9.01 2.11
C LYS A 155 -0.81 9.72 1.48
N ALA A 156 -1.50 10.52 2.28
CA ALA A 156 -2.59 11.37 1.84
C ALA A 156 -2.09 12.81 1.62
N LYS A 157 -2.58 13.44 0.56
CA LYS A 157 -2.49 14.87 0.28
C LYS A 157 -3.90 15.41 0.11
N GLN A 158 -4.27 16.37 0.94
CA GLN A 158 -5.61 16.95 0.97
C GLN A 158 -5.56 18.44 0.63
N ASP A 159 -6.36 18.88 -0.34
CA ASP A 159 -6.52 20.30 -0.67
C ASP A 159 -7.68 20.94 0.11
N ASP A 160 -7.84 22.26 -0.03
CA ASP A 160 -8.88 23.06 0.63
C ASP A 160 -10.29 22.44 0.54
N LYS A 161 -10.95 22.28 1.70
CA LYS A 161 -12.32 21.75 1.82
C LYS A 161 -12.50 20.34 1.24
N SER A 162 -11.41 19.60 1.06
CA SER A 162 -11.48 18.17 0.80
C SER A 162 -11.83 17.39 2.07
N ASN A 163 -12.33 16.18 1.89
CA ASN A 163 -12.57 15.21 2.97
C ASN A 163 -11.98 13.85 2.59
N LEU A 164 -11.24 13.25 3.50
CA LEU A 164 -10.70 11.90 3.35
C LEU A 164 -11.04 11.08 4.59
N GLU A 165 -11.79 10.01 4.38
CA GLU A 165 -12.08 9.01 5.40
C GLU A 165 -11.35 7.71 5.04
N ILE A 166 -10.55 7.20 5.97
CA ILE A 166 -9.87 5.91 5.82
C ILE A 166 -10.38 4.96 6.89
N SER A 167 -11.00 3.87 6.45
CA SER A 167 -11.38 2.75 7.32
C SER A 167 -10.49 1.55 7.03
N ASN A 168 -9.84 0.99 8.05
CA ASN A 168 -8.94 -0.16 7.90
C ASN A 168 -9.43 -1.33 8.76
N PHE A 169 -9.72 -2.46 8.10
CA PHE A 169 -10.18 -3.69 8.73
C PHE A 169 -9.11 -4.76 8.61
N GLU A 170 -8.54 -5.16 9.75
CA GLU A 170 -7.43 -6.10 9.83
C GLU A 170 -7.87 -7.47 10.32
N PHE A 171 -7.96 -8.42 9.39
CA PHE A 171 -8.22 -9.84 9.69
C PHE A 171 -7.00 -10.71 9.37
N GLY A 172 -7.00 -11.92 9.94
CA GLY A 172 -5.93 -12.90 9.81
C GLY A 172 -4.82 -12.74 10.86
N ASP A 173 -3.94 -13.74 10.91
CA ASP A 173 -2.87 -13.86 11.92
C ASP A 173 -1.46 -13.58 11.34
N GLY A 174 -1.38 -13.11 10.10
CA GLY A 174 -0.13 -12.76 9.42
C GLY A 174 0.49 -11.46 9.94
N PHE A 175 1.77 -11.27 9.64
CA PHE A 175 2.49 -10.07 10.04
C PHE A 175 2.05 -8.86 9.21
N CYS A 176 1.44 -7.86 9.85
CA CYS A 176 0.97 -6.67 9.17
C CYS A 176 1.51 -5.40 9.82
N VAL A 177 1.95 -4.45 8.99
CA VAL A 177 2.32 -3.09 9.40
C VAL A 177 1.59 -2.11 8.50
N ASN A 178 0.84 -1.21 9.12
CA ASN A 178 0.11 -0.15 8.43
C ASN A 178 0.69 1.20 8.85
N SER A 179 1.09 2.02 7.89
CA SER A 179 1.56 3.38 8.11
C SER A 179 0.70 4.37 7.32
N PHE A 180 0.32 5.46 7.98
CA PHE A 180 -0.52 6.51 7.42
C PHE A 180 0.14 7.86 7.67
N GLU A 181 0.53 8.53 6.59
CA GLU A 181 0.98 9.91 6.56
C GLU A 181 -0.15 10.78 6.02
N ASN A 182 -0.46 11.90 6.68
CA ASN A 182 -1.38 12.89 6.14
C ASN A 182 -0.70 14.25 6.02
N LYS A 183 -0.72 14.80 4.81
CA LYS A 183 -0.26 16.16 4.50
C LYS A 183 -1.47 17.02 4.11
N ILE A 184 -1.72 18.03 4.92
CA ILE A 184 -2.76 19.05 4.75
C ILE A 184 -2.10 20.36 4.36
#